data_AF-A0A1V4Z8J8-F1
#
_entry.id   AF-A0A1V4Z8J8-F1
#
_cell.length_a   1.000
_cell.length_b   1.000
_cell.length_c   1.000
_cell.angle_alpha   90.00
_cell.angle_beta   90.00
_cell.angle_gamma   90.00
#
_symmetry.space_group_name_H-M   'P 1'
#
loop_
_entity.id
_entity.type
_entity.pdbx_description
1 polymer ?
#
loop_
_entity_poly.entity_id
_entity_poly.type
_entity_poly.pdbx_seq_one_letter_code
_entity_poly.pdbx_strand_id
1 'polypeptide(L)' 'MVRGGYIDVPQGPGLGIELDEDALAERISEEDWRAPELTAPDDGSVVDW' A
#
# COMPACT_ATOMS: atom_id res chain seq x y z
N MET A 1 -7.94 -13.72 -10.28
CA MET A 1 -7.59 -14.91 -9.47
C MET A 1 -6.12 -15.19 -9.66
N VAL A 2 -5.35 -15.43 -8.60
CA VAL A 2 -3.91 -15.76 -8.70
C VAL A 2 -3.75 -17.22 -9.12
N ARG A 3 -2.87 -17.50 -10.07
CA ARG A 3 -2.60 -18.84 -10.65
C ARG A 3 -1.09 -19.09 -10.65
N GLY A 4 -0.64 -20.07 -9.86
CA GLY A 4 0.76 -20.47 -9.83
C GLY A 4 1.75 -19.37 -9.45
N GLY A 5 1.34 -18.39 -8.63
CA GLY A 5 2.16 -17.23 -8.25
C GLY A 5 2.05 -16.03 -9.20
N TYR A 6 1.25 -16.14 -10.26
CA TYR A 6 1.02 -15.08 -11.24
C TYR A 6 -0.42 -14.58 -11.17
N ILE A 7 -0.61 -13.31 -11.53
CA ILE A 7 -1.93 -12.74 -11.76
C ILE A 7 -2.02 -12.27 -13.21
N ASP A 8 -3.15 -12.55 -13.84
CA ASP A 8 -3.41 -12.09 -15.20
C ASP A 8 -3.67 -10.59 -15.20
N VAL A 9 -3.17 -9.91 -16.23
CA VAL A 9 -3.43 -8.49 -16.44
C VAL A 9 -4.90 -8.31 -16.85
N PRO A 10 -5.63 -7.35 -16.26
CA PRO A 10 -6.97 -7.01 -16.72
C PRO A 10 -7.01 -6.72 -18.22
N GLN A 11 -8.05 -7.22 -18.90
CA GLN A 11 -8.21 -7.07 -20.37
C GLN A 11 -9.11 -5.89 -20.76
N GLY A 12 -9.62 -5.14 -19.78
CA GLY A 12 -10.41 -3.93 -19.99
C GLY A 12 -9.54 -2.71 -20.34
N PRO A 13 -10.17 -1.58 -20.70
CA PRO A 13 -9.44 -0.33 -20.97
C PRO A 13 -8.72 0.20 -19.72
N GLY A 14 -7.63 0.93 -19.93
CA GLY A 14 -6.87 1.54 -18.84
C GLY A 14 -6.23 0.50 -17.90
N LEU A 15 -6.35 0.71 -16.59
CA LEU A 15 -5.86 -0.23 -15.57
C LEU A 15 -6.80 -1.42 -15.35
N GLY A 16 -8.02 -1.38 -15.89
CA GLY A 16 -9.03 -2.41 -15.73
C GLY A 16 -9.50 -2.62 -14.29
N ILE A 17 -9.48 -1.55 -13.48
CA ILE A 17 -10.00 -1.49 -12.11
C ILE A 17 -10.88 -0.25 -11.95
N GLU A 18 -11.85 -0.32 -11.04
CA GLU A 18 -12.74 0.79 -10.67
C GLU A 18 -12.68 1.00 -9.15
N LEU A 19 -12.83 2.24 -8.68
CA LEU A 19 -12.87 2.58 -7.26
C LEU A 19 -14.31 2.57 -6.75
N ASP A 20 -14.50 2.03 -5.54
CA ASP A 20 -15.75 2.15 -4.79
C ASP A 20 -15.66 3.38 -3.89
N GLU A 21 -16.22 4.50 -4.37
CA GLU A 21 -16.15 5.81 -3.70
C GLU A 21 -16.90 5.82 -2.36
N ASP A 22 -18.03 5.10 -2.26
CA ASP A 22 -18.83 5.03 -1.04
C ASP A 22 -18.05 4.29 0.06
N ALA A 23 -17.40 3.18 -0.30
CA ALA A 23 -16.54 2.45 0.64
C ALA A 23 -15.27 3.24 1.01
N LEU A 24 -14.73 4.03 0.08
CA LEU A 24 -13.52 4.82 0.27
C LEU A 24 -13.73 5.99 1.23
N ALA A 25 -14.91 6.60 1.22
CA ALA A 25 -15.24 7.75 2.08
C ALA A 25 -15.04 7.46 3.58
N GLU A 26 -15.28 6.22 4.02
CA GLU A 26 -15.06 5.81 5.41
C GLU A 26 -13.59 5.44 5.74
N ARG A 27 -12.72 5.37 4.74
CA ARG A 27 -11.34 4.86 4.86
C ARG A 27 -10.28 5.92 4.60
N ILE A 28 -10.65 7.02 3.96
CA ILE A 28 -9.79 8.19 3.86
C ILE A 28 -9.67 8.81 5.25
N SER A 29 -8.44 9.08 5.66
CA SER A 29 -8.13 9.80 6.89
C SER A 29 -7.21 10.98 6.58
N GLU A 30 -7.31 12.04 7.38
CA GLU A 30 -6.36 13.15 7.36
C GLU A 30 -5.10 12.85 8.18
N GLU A 31 -4.97 11.66 8.78
CA GLU A 31 -3.77 11.28 9.51
C GLU A 31 -2.58 11.20 8.56
N ASP A 32 -1.52 11.93 8.90
CA ASP A 32 -0.25 11.89 8.17
C ASP A 32 0.49 10.59 8.53
N TRP A 33 0.11 9.51 7.84
CA TRP A 33 0.74 8.22 8.04
C TRP A 33 2.21 8.28 7.63
N ARG A 34 3.08 7.81 8.52
CA ARG A 34 4.51 7.66 8.27
C ARG A 34 4.93 6.21 8.49
N ALA A 35 5.84 5.73 7.64
CA ALA A 35 6.45 4.42 7.81
C ALA A 35 7.19 4.36 9.15
N PRO A 36 7.20 3.20 9.83
CA PRO A 36 7.97 3.04 11.05
C PRO A 36 9.47 3.22 10.79
N GLU A 37 10.11 4.11 11.54
CA GLU A 37 11.55 4.31 11.50
C GLU A 37 12.20 3.58 12.68
N LEU A 38 13.32 2.92 12.41
CA LEU A 38 14.10 2.21 13.43
C LEU A 38 15.46 2.89 13.61
N THR A 39 15.88 3.01 14.86
CA THR A 39 17.22 3.48 15.24
C THR A 39 17.93 2.43 16.09
N ALA A 40 19.24 2.33 15.91
CA ALA A 40 20.07 1.42 16.66
C ALA A 40 20.09 1.84 18.15
N PRO A 41 19.90 0.92 19.10
CA PRO A 41 19.72 1.26 20.51
C PRO A 41 21.01 1.73 21.21
N ASP A 42 22.17 1.48 20.61
CA ASP A 42 23.50 1.78 21.14
C ASP A 42 24.01 3.17 20.74
N ASP A 43 23.79 3.61 19.50
CA ASP A 43 24.29 4.89 18.99
C ASP A 43 23.24 5.80 18.35
N GLY A 44 21.99 5.33 18.23
CA GLY A 44 20.89 6.08 17.61
C GLY A 44 21.01 6.22 16.09
N SER A 45 21.93 5.51 15.45
CA SER A 45 22.07 5.49 13.99
C SER A 45 20.80 4.96 13.33
N VAL A 46 20.47 5.50 12.16
CA VAL A 46 19.32 5.03 11.36
C VAL A 46 19.58 3.61 10.89
N VAL A 47 18.59 2.74 11.08
CA VAL A 47 18.58 1.37 10.57
C VAL A 47 17.68 1.32 9.34
N ASP A 48 18.14 0.61 8.31
CA ASP A 48 17.34 0.39 7.11
C ASP A 48 16.11 -0.49 7.41
N TRP A 49 15.02 -0.22 6.71
CA TRP A 49 13.73 -0.89 6.94
C TRP A 49 13.63 -2.23 6.21
#